data_AF-A0A8X7BRJ2-F1
#
_entry.id   AF-A0A8X7BRJ2-F1
#
_cell.length_a   1.000
_cell.length_b   1.000
_cell.length_c   1.000
_cell.angle_alpha   90.00
_cell.angle_beta   90.00
_cell.angle_gamma   90.00
#
_symmetry.space_group_name_H-M   'P 1'
#
loop_
_entity.id
_entity.type
_entity.pdbx_description
1 polymer ?
#
loop_
_entity_poly.entity_id
_entity_poly.type
_entity_poly.pdbx_seq_one_letter_code
_entity_poly.pdbx_strand_id
1 'polypeptide(L)'
;MLEQLRPVTHNRIINIIVLILLSFPFLYSITSFVACDRTGASRFYVYGYDLDSPILEASVILIKKCLHFLVNSTFPSLVAVLFCYLCLRCSSCYNCLTEKVFLYSPEEFEHSEQIHILRKKEKRDDILENLQDIFSIPSFFLDSIAFINMLLVLRISMTRNVMKCVEAKAVFYGIPNLVSLIVILWIAGDLPTEQNKLKGTFYKRAHSKYLIVFPS
;
A
#
# COMPACT_ATOMS: atom_id res chain seq x y z
N MET A 1 6.65 -25.81 -4.19
CA MET A 1 7.74 -25.04 -4.85
C MET A 1 7.26 -23.68 -5.38
N LEU A 2 6.12 -23.60 -6.09
CA LEU A 2 5.50 -22.32 -6.52
C LEU A 2 5.09 -21.39 -5.36
N GLU A 3 4.68 -21.93 -4.20
CA GLU A 3 4.26 -21.13 -3.05
C GLU A 3 5.40 -20.47 -2.26
N GLN A 4 6.61 -21.04 -2.24
CA GLN A 4 7.78 -20.36 -1.67
C GLN A 4 8.29 -19.24 -2.57
N LEU A 5 8.00 -19.29 -3.87
CA LEU A 5 8.30 -18.19 -4.80
C LEU A 5 7.37 -16.99 -4.58
N ARG A 6 6.08 -17.19 -4.25
CA ARG A 6 5.11 -16.09 -4.08
C ARG A 6 5.56 -15.02 -3.05
N PRO A 7 5.98 -15.34 -1.81
CA PRO A 7 6.44 -14.34 -0.84
C PRO A 7 7.78 -13.71 -1.23
N VAL A 8 8.67 -14.45 -1.91
CA VAL A 8 9.95 -13.92 -2.43
C VAL A 8 9.70 -12.90 -3.55
N THR A 9 8.75 -13.18 -4.45
CA THR A 9 8.35 -12.27 -5.53
C THR A 9 7.64 -11.04 -4.98
N HIS A 10 6.75 -11.17 -3.99
CA HIS A 10 6.10 -10.03 -3.34
C HIS A 10 7.11 -9.11 -2.64
N ASN A 11 8.09 -9.66 -1.92
CA ASN A 11 9.15 -8.87 -1.29
C ASN A 11 9.98 -8.09 -2.32
N ARG A 12 10.30 -8.71 -3.46
CA ARG A 12 11.03 -8.02 -4.55
C ARG A 12 10.21 -6.88 -5.16
N ILE A 13 8.94 -7.12 -5.46
CA ILE A 13 8.04 -6.10 -6.02
C ILE A 13 7.90 -4.92 -5.07
N ILE A 14 7.70 -5.18 -3.77
CA ILE A 14 7.56 -4.12 -2.76
C ILE A 14 8.85 -3.33 -2.61
N ASN A 15 10.01 -3.98 -2.59
CA ASN A 15 11.30 -3.27 -2.56
C ASN A 15 11.47 -2.35 -3.78
N ILE A 16 11.04 -2.79 -4.97
CA ILE A 16 11.05 -1.96 -6.18
C ILE A 16 10.09 -0.79 -6.03
N ILE A 17 8.86 -0.99 -5.54
CA ILE A 17 7.88 0.07 -5.31
C ILE A 17 8.42 1.10 -4.31
N VAL A 18 9.00 0.66 -3.19
CA VAL A 18 9.60 1.54 -2.17
C VAL A 18 10.76 2.34 -2.77
N LEU A 19 11.64 1.70 -3.54
CA LEU A 19 12.74 2.39 -4.22
C LEU A 19 12.22 3.46 -5.19
N ILE A 20 11.19 3.13 -5.97
CA ILE A 20 10.53 4.08 -6.87
C ILE A 20 9.95 5.23 -6.06
N LEU A 21 9.17 4.98 -5.02
CA LEU A 21 8.57 6.03 -4.18
C LEU A 21 9.61 6.95 -3.53
N LEU A 22 10.75 6.41 -3.10
CA LEU A 22 11.86 7.19 -2.52
C LEU A 22 12.61 8.03 -3.57
N SER A 23 12.54 7.66 -4.85
CA SER A 23 13.14 8.45 -5.94
C SER A 23 12.29 9.66 -6.37
N PHE A 24 10.97 9.61 -6.15
CA PHE A 24 10.02 10.65 -6.57
C PHE A 24 10.30 12.04 -5.96
N PRO A 25 10.62 12.20 -4.65
CA PRO A 25 10.98 13.50 -4.08
C PRO A 25 12.12 14.20 -4.82
N PHE A 26 13.14 13.44 -5.23
CA PHE A 26 14.30 13.98 -5.94
C PHE A 26 13.93 14.39 -7.37
N LEU A 27 13.22 13.51 -8.09
CA LEU A 27 12.73 13.80 -9.45
C LEU A 27 11.82 15.03 -9.45
N TYR A 28 10.86 15.10 -8.53
CA TYR A 28 9.96 16.22 -8.37
C TYR A 28 10.72 17.53 -8.10
N SER A 29 11.69 17.50 -7.20
CA SER A 29 12.44 18.70 -6.81
C SER A 29 13.25 19.25 -7.97
N ILE A 30 13.94 18.40 -8.72
CA ILE A 30 14.72 18.78 -9.90
C ILE A 30 13.78 19.29 -11.00
N THR A 31 12.72 18.56 -11.34
CA THR A 31 11.77 18.99 -12.38
C THR A 31 11.07 20.29 -12.00
N SER A 32 10.68 20.47 -10.74
CA SER A 32 10.10 21.72 -10.26
C SER A 32 11.10 22.87 -10.29
N PHE A 33 12.38 22.63 -10.01
CA PHE A 33 13.41 23.65 -10.10
C PHE A 33 13.62 24.09 -11.56
N VAL A 34 13.79 23.14 -12.48
CA VAL A 34 14.01 23.45 -13.91
C VAL A 34 12.78 24.06 -14.58
N ALA A 35 11.57 23.59 -14.27
CA ALA A 35 10.35 23.97 -14.99
C ALA A 35 9.56 25.13 -14.36
N CYS A 36 9.77 25.44 -13.07
CA CYS A 36 8.94 26.41 -12.35
C CYS A 36 9.67 27.66 -11.84
N ASP A 37 11.00 27.75 -11.99
CA ASP A 37 11.76 28.87 -11.41
C ASP A 37 11.69 30.12 -12.30
N ARG A 38 10.54 30.78 -12.25
CA ARG A 38 10.38 32.20 -12.58
C ARG A 38 9.99 32.93 -11.29
N THR A 39 11.02 33.44 -10.60
CA THR A 39 11.10 34.65 -9.76
C THR A 39 10.08 34.92 -8.64
N GLY A 40 8.91 34.27 -8.58
CA GLY A 40 7.88 34.49 -7.54
C GLY A 40 7.81 33.42 -6.46
N ALA A 41 8.21 32.18 -6.77
CA ALA A 41 8.17 31.07 -5.82
C ALA A 41 9.37 31.07 -4.84
N SER A 42 10.52 31.61 -5.23
CA SER A 42 11.75 31.59 -4.42
C SER A 42 11.55 32.25 -3.06
N ARG A 43 10.86 33.40 -2.98
CA ARG A 43 10.62 34.12 -1.71
C ARG A 43 9.91 33.29 -0.63
N PHE A 44 8.98 32.40 -0.99
CA PHE A 44 8.30 31.51 -0.04
C PHE A 44 9.22 30.40 0.49
N TYR A 45 10.15 29.93 -0.35
CA TYR A 45 11.09 28.88 0.04
C TYR A 45 12.28 29.43 0.83
N VAL A 46 12.71 30.67 0.58
CA VAL A 46 13.82 31.35 1.27
C VAL A 46 13.34 32.16 2.50
N TYR A 47 12.06 32.09 2.87
CA TYR A 47 11.48 32.84 4.01
C TYR A 47 11.72 34.36 3.95
N GLY A 48 11.89 34.91 2.74
CA GLY A 48 12.20 36.32 2.54
C GLY A 48 13.64 36.75 2.88
N TYR A 49 14.56 35.80 3.15
CA TYR A 49 15.97 36.13 3.23
C TYR A 49 16.57 36.31 1.84
N ASP A 50 17.28 37.41 1.63
CA ASP A 50 18.13 37.58 0.44
C ASP A 50 19.43 36.81 0.69
N LEU A 51 19.67 35.76 -0.09
CA LEU A 51 20.90 34.97 -0.02
C LEU A 51 21.90 35.53 -1.04
N ASP A 52 23.08 35.92 -0.56
CA ASP A 52 24.11 36.56 -1.40
C ASP A 52 24.69 35.65 -2.49
N SER A 53 24.49 34.33 -2.40
CA SER A 53 25.02 33.37 -3.38
C SER A 53 23.92 32.55 -4.07
N PRO A 54 23.90 32.54 -5.42
CA PRO A 54 22.85 31.86 -6.20
C PRO A 54 22.89 30.34 -6.03
N ILE A 55 24.07 29.78 -5.77
CA ILE A 55 24.25 28.34 -5.53
C ILE A 55 23.61 27.91 -4.20
N LEU A 56 23.76 28.73 -3.16
CA LEU A 56 23.16 28.46 -1.85
C LEU A 56 21.64 28.58 -1.90
N GLU A 57 21.13 29.62 -2.59
CA GLU A 57 19.69 29.79 -2.80
C GLU A 57 19.06 28.60 -3.53
N ALA A 58 19.66 28.17 -4.64
CA ALA A 58 19.20 27.00 -5.39
C ALA A 58 19.21 25.72 -4.54
N SER A 59 20.26 25.51 -3.75
CA SER A 59 20.40 24.34 -2.87
C SER A 59 19.32 24.31 -1.79
N VAL A 60 19.06 25.44 -1.13
CA VAL A 60 18.02 25.56 -0.08
C VAL A 60 16.63 25.30 -0.66
N ILE A 61 16.33 25.85 -1.85
CA ILE A 61 15.05 25.63 -2.52
C ILE A 61 14.85 24.15 -2.87
N LEU A 62 15.88 23.49 -3.42
CA LEU A 62 15.83 22.06 -3.76
C LEU A 62 15.61 21.19 -2.52
N ILE A 63 16.36 21.43 -1.45
CA ILE A 63 16.24 20.67 -0.19
C ILE A 63 14.84 20.84 0.39
N LYS A 64 14.33 22.07 0.46
CA LYS A 64 13.00 22.36 1.03
C LYS A 64 11.88 21.74 0.20
N LYS A 65 11.96 21.80 -1.14
CA LYS A 65 11.00 21.12 -2.02
C LYS A 65 11.04 19.60 -1.86
N CYS A 66 12.24 19.03 -1.72
CA CYS A 66 12.42 17.59 -1.51
C CYS A 66 11.81 17.13 -0.20
N LEU A 67 12.13 17.82 0.91
CA LEU A 67 11.56 17.53 2.22
C LEU A 67 10.05 17.70 2.25
N HIS A 68 9.54 18.77 1.63
CA HIS A 68 8.10 19.02 1.57
C HIS A 68 7.36 17.91 0.82
N PHE A 69 7.88 17.47 -0.34
CA PHE A 69 7.28 16.38 -1.10
C PHE A 69 7.40 15.04 -0.35
N LEU A 70 8.55 14.80 0.30
CA LEU A 70 8.80 13.59 1.06
C LEU A 70 7.79 13.44 2.22
N VAL A 71 7.56 14.51 2.98
CA VAL A 71 6.63 14.50 4.12
C VAL A 71 5.17 14.43 3.65
N ASN A 72 4.79 15.21 2.64
CA ASN A 72 3.37 15.35 2.27
C ASN A 72 2.86 14.32 1.26
N SER A 73 3.74 13.63 0.55
CA SER A 73 3.36 12.66 -0.48
C SER A 73 4.00 11.30 -0.23
N THR A 74 5.33 11.23 -0.17
CA THR A 74 6.04 9.96 -0.10
C THR A 74 5.82 9.22 1.22
N PHE A 75 5.88 9.89 2.36
CA PHE A 75 5.69 9.28 3.67
C PHE A 75 4.29 8.65 3.83
N PRO A 76 3.19 9.37 3.54
CA PRO A 76 1.85 8.80 3.35
C PRO A 76 1.81 7.52 2.51
N SER A 77 2.42 7.54 1.31
CA SER A 77 2.45 6.37 0.43
C SER A 77 3.28 5.21 0.99
N LEU A 78 4.38 5.48 1.70
CA LEU A 78 5.18 4.44 2.35
C LEU A 78 4.41 3.76 3.48
N VAL A 79 3.67 4.53 4.29
CA VAL A 79 2.81 3.99 5.35
C VAL A 79 1.71 3.12 4.74
N ALA A 80 1.07 3.57 3.66
CA ALA A 80 0.09 2.77 2.92
C ALA A 80 0.69 1.46 2.38
N VAL A 81 1.86 1.51 1.75
CA VAL A 81 2.56 0.31 1.24
C VAL A 81 2.92 -0.64 2.37
N LEU A 82 3.33 -0.14 3.53
CA LEU A 82 3.61 -0.96 4.71
C LEU A 82 2.35 -1.67 5.21
N PHE A 83 1.23 -0.95 5.33
CA PHE A 83 -0.04 -1.54 5.72
C PHE A 83 -0.48 -2.63 4.74
N CYS A 84 -0.46 -2.31 3.45
CA CYS A 84 -0.71 -3.24 2.35
C CYS A 84 0.17 -4.50 2.42
N TYR A 85 1.47 -4.34 2.71
CA TYR A 85 2.39 -5.44 2.89
C TYR A 85 1.98 -6.37 4.05
N LEU A 86 1.62 -5.79 5.19
CA LEU A 86 1.19 -6.57 6.36
C LEU A 86 -0.09 -7.35 6.07
N CYS A 87 -1.06 -6.74 5.39
CA CYS A 87 -2.28 -7.40 4.93
C CYS A 87 -1.99 -8.56 3.95
N LEU A 88 -1.07 -8.37 2.98
CA LEU A 88 -0.64 -9.44 2.06
C LEU A 88 0.04 -10.60 2.79
N ARG A 89 0.79 -10.32 3.87
CA ARG A 89 1.39 -11.36 4.72
C ARG A 89 0.32 -12.15 5.46
N CYS A 90 -0.73 -11.49 5.95
CA CYS A 90 -1.90 -12.17 6.53
C CYS A 90 -2.62 -13.04 5.48
N SER A 91 -2.90 -12.50 4.29
CA SER A 91 -3.49 -13.23 3.15
C SER A 91 -2.69 -14.51 2.82
N SER A 92 -1.37 -14.39 2.69
CA SER A 92 -0.47 -15.54 2.46
C SER A 92 -0.53 -16.58 3.59
N CYS A 93 -0.70 -16.16 4.85
CA CYS A 93 -0.85 -17.07 5.97
C CYS A 93 -2.17 -17.86 5.88
N TYR A 94 -3.28 -17.21 5.52
CA TYR A 94 -4.56 -17.87 5.32
C TYR A 94 -4.51 -18.88 4.18
N ASN A 95 -3.86 -18.54 3.05
CA ASN A 95 -3.71 -19.49 1.96
C ASN A 95 -2.89 -20.72 2.39
N CYS A 96 -1.79 -20.53 3.13
CA CYS A 96 -1.01 -21.65 3.68
C CYS A 96 -1.80 -22.54 4.64
N LEU A 97 -2.64 -21.94 5.50
CA LEU A 97 -3.57 -22.68 6.36
C LEU A 97 -4.60 -23.46 5.53
N THR A 98 -5.12 -22.84 4.46
CA THR A 98 -6.11 -23.45 3.55
C THR A 98 -5.52 -24.67 2.84
N GLU A 99 -4.30 -24.56 2.32
CA GLU A 99 -3.62 -25.69 1.69
C GLU A 99 -3.36 -26.83 2.67
N LYS A 100 -2.97 -26.53 3.92
CA LYS A 100 -2.84 -27.56 4.95
C LYS A 100 -4.15 -28.29 5.19
N VAL A 101 -5.25 -27.54 5.37
CA VAL A 101 -6.60 -28.12 5.54
C VAL A 101 -6.97 -29.02 4.35
N PHE A 102 -6.64 -28.59 3.13
CA PHE A 102 -6.93 -29.35 1.92
C PHE A 102 -6.16 -30.67 1.84
N LEU A 103 -4.92 -30.71 2.35
CA LEU A 103 -4.06 -31.88 2.31
C LEU A 103 -4.41 -32.96 3.34
N TYR A 104 -5.06 -32.63 4.46
CA TYR A 104 -5.47 -33.65 5.44
C TYR A 104 -6.43 -34.65 4.82
N SER A 105 -6.21 -35.95 5.04
CA SER A 105 -7.26 -36.95 4.80
C SER A 105 -8.42 -36.77 5.79
N PRO A 106 -9.64 -37.26 5.50
CA PRO A 106 -10.76 -37.18 6.46
C PRO A 106 -10.46 -37.88 7.80
N GLU A 107 -9.65 -38.93 7.75
CA GLU A 107 -9.21 -39.71 8.92
C GLU A 107 -8.24 -38.87 9.76
N GLU A 108 -7.24 -38.26 9.13
CA GLU A 108 -6.22 -37.41 9.78
C GLU A 108 -6.78 -36.08 10.31
N PHE A 109 -7.93 -35.62 9.81
CA PHE A 109 -8.54 -34.35 10.24
C PHE A 109 -9.30 -34.47 11.57
N GLU A 110 -8.59 -34.90 12.62
CA GLU A 110 -9.12 -35.08 13.96
C GLU A 110 -9.46 -33.76 14.67
N HIS A 111 -10.21 -33.86 15.78
CA HIS A 111 -10.60 -32.70 16.58
C HIS A 111 -9.41 -31.89 17.10
N SER A 112 -8.31 -32.56 17.44
CA SER A 112 -7.05 -31.91 17.85
C SER A 112 -6.49 -30.99 16.75
N GLU A 113 -6.44 -31.48 15.51
CA GLU A 113 -5.99 -30.71 14.35
C GLU A 113 -6.96 -29.57 13.99
N GLN A 114 -8.27 -29.82 14.08
CA GLN A 114 -9.30 -28.78 13.89
C GLN A 114 -9.12 -27.63 14.88
N ILE A 115 -8.94 -27.94 16.17
CA ILE A 115 -8.71 -26.94 17.23
C ILE A 115 -7.40 -26.19 16.97
N HIS A 116 -6.34 -26.89 16.55
CA HIS A 116 -5.05 -26.26 16.24
C HIS A 116 -5.16 -25.25 15.08
N ILE A 117 -5.87 -25.62 14.02
CA ILE A 117 -6.12 -24.74 12.87
C ILE A 117 -6.97 -23.55 13.28
N LEU A 118 -8.03 -23.76 14.09
CA LEU A 118 -8.88 -22.69 14.60
C LEU A 118 -8.10 -21.71 15.47
N ARG A 119 -7.26 -22.17 16.40
CA ARG A 119 -6.39 -21.31 17.23
C ARG A 119 -5.40 -20.51 16.39
N LYS A 120 -4.83 -21.13 15.35
CA LYS A 120 -3.93 -20.43 14.42
C LYS A 120 -4.67 -19.36 13.62
N LYS A 121 -5.90 -19.64 13.21
CA LYS A 121 -6.76 -18.67 12.52
C LYS A 121 -7.11 -17.52 13.45
N GLU A 122 -7.59 -17.78 14.65
CA GLU A 122 -7.94 -16.78 15.67
C GLU A 122 -6.77 -15.83 15.95
N LYS A 123 -5.58 -16.35 16.23
CA LYS A 123 -4.38 -15.51 16.43
C LYS A 123 -4.04 -14.62 15.22
N ARG A 124 -4.42 -15.03 14.00
CA ARG A 124 -4.20 -14.23 12.79
C ARG A 124 -5.31 -13.21 12.58
N ASP A 125 -6.55 -13.57 12.89
CA ASP A 125 -7.70 -12.68 12.93
C ASP A 125 -7.42 -11.54 13.93
N ASP A 126 -6.91 -11.84 15.14
CA ASP A 126 -6.52 -10.83 16.15
C ASP A 126 -5.44 -9.86 15.64
N ILE A 127 -4.40 -10.38 14.97
CA ILE A 127 -3.33 -9.53 14.41
C ILE A 127 -3.91 -8.60 13.34
N LEU A 128 -4.81 -9.14 12.51
CA LEU A 128 -5.42 -8.38 11.43
C LEU A 128 -6.38 -7.31 11.96
N GLU A 129 -7.16 -7.62 12.98
CA GLU A 129 -8.04 -6.67 13.67
C GLU A 129 -7.23 -5.53 14.29
N ASN A 130 -6.13 -5.84 15.00
CA ASN A 130 -5.22 -4.82 15.53
C ASN A 130 -4.61 -3.95 14.42
N LEU A 131 -4.25 -4.53 13.27
CA LEU A 131 -3.77 -3.75 12.14
C LEU A 131 -4.87 -2.84 11.57
N GLN A 132 -6.10 -3.33 11.44
CA GLN A 132 -7.21 -2.51 10.98
C GLN A 132 -7.53 -1.39 11.97
N ASP A 133 -7.51 -1.64 13.28
CA ASP A 133 -7.76 -0.61 14.29
C ASP A 133 -6.72 0.50 14.25
N ILE A 134 -5.43 0.15 14.17
CA ILE A 134 -4.34 1.12 14.11
C ILE A 134 -4.37 1.94 12.82
N PHE A 135 -4.69 1.29 11.69
CA PHE A 135 -4.56 1.90 10.36
C PHE A 135 -5.89 2.33 9.74
N SER A 136 -7.06 2.09 10.36
CA SER A 136 -8.37 2.45 9.80
C SER A 136 -8.50 3.95 9.52
N ILE A 137 -8.28 4.76 10.56
CA ILE A 137 -8.36 6.21 10.48
C ILE A 137 -7.26 6.76 9.56
N PRO A 138 -5.96 6.40 9.72
CA PRO A 138 -4.93 6.82 8.78
C PRO A 138 -5.25 6.46 7.32
N SER A 139 -5.67 5.22 7.05
CA SER A 139 -5.96 4.76 5.68
C SER A 139 -7.12 5.54 5.07
N PHE A 140 -8.18 5.82 5.85
CA PHE A 140 -9.29 6.64 5.37
C PHE A 140 -8.84 8.05 4.94
N PHE A 141 -7.98 8.70 5.72
CA PHE A 141 -7.43 10.01 5.36
C PHE A 141 -6.50 9.92 4.14
N LEU A 142 -5.64 8.91 4.08
CA LEU A 142 -4.73 8.67 2.96
C LEU A 142 -5.52 8.47 1.65
N ASP A 143 -6.55 7.63 1.68
CA ASP A 143 -7.42 7.35 0.54
C ASP A 143 -8.21 8.60 0.12
N SER A 144 -8.74 9.35 1.09
CA SER A 144 -9.46 10.60 0.82
C SER A 144 -8.56 11.64 0.16
N ILE A 145 -7.33 11.81 0.67
CA ILE A 145 -6.35 12.75 0.10
C ILE A 145 -5.94 12.29 -1.30
N ALA A 146 -5.66 10.99 -1.49
CA ALA A 146 -5.31 10.45 -2.79
C ALA A 146 -6.44 10.63 -3.81
N PHE A 147 -7.69 10.43 -3.40
CA PHE A 147 -8.87 10.64 -4.24
C PHE A 147 -9.06 12.12 -4.60
N ILE A 148 -8.93 13.03 -3.64
CA ILE A 148 -9.01 14.48 -3.88
C ILE A 148 -7.88 14.92 -4.84
N ASN A 149 -6.66 14.44 -4.63
CA ASN A 149 -5.53 14.73 -5.52
C ASN A 149 -5.80 14.23 -6.94
N MET A 150 -6.39 13.05 -7.10
CA MET A 150 -6.80 12.54 -8.41
C MET A 150 -7.83 13.43 -9.11
N LEU A 151 -8.86 13.90 -8.38
CA LEU A 151 -9.83 14.84 -8.92
C LEU A 151 -9.19 16.16 -9.33
N LEU A 152 -8.21 16.64 -8.56
CA LEU A 152 -7.45 17.85 -8.88
C LEU A 152 -6.63 17.67 -10.17
N VAL A 153 -5.97 16.52 -10.34
CA VAL A 153 -5.22 16.18 -11.55
C VAL A 153 -6.15 16.13 -12.76
N LEU A 154 -7.29 15.45 -12.65
CA LEU A 154 -8.28 15.38 -13.72
C LEU A 154 -8.78 16.77 -14.14
N ARG A 155 -9.08 17.63 -13.15
CA ARG A 155 -9.49 19.02 -13.38
C ARG A 155 -8.41 19.81 -14.12
N ILE A 156 -7.15 19.65 -13.73
CA ILE A 156 -6.01 20.30 -14.37
C ILE A 156 -5.86 19.82 -15.83
N SER A 157 -5.94 18.51 -16.07
CA SER A 157 -5.85 17.92 -17.41
C SER A 157 -6.98 18.37 -18.35
N MET A 158 -8.17 18.67 -17.83
CA MET A 158 -9.28 19.19 -18.64
C MET A 158 -9.18 20.69 -18.93
N THR A 159 -8.28 21.42 -18.26
CA THR A 159 -8.15 22.86 -18.41
C THR A 159 -7.16 23.19 -19.53
N ARG A 160 -7.64 23.81 -20.62
CA ARG A 160 -6.87 24.01 -21.87
C ARG A 160 -5.69 25.01 -21.82
N ASN A 161 -5.46 25.70 -20.71
CA ASN A 161 -4.44 26.77 -20.59
C ASN A 161 -3.69 26.74 -19.25
N VAL A 162 -3.25 25.55 -18.81
CA VAL A 162 -2.51 25.41 -17.55
C VAL A 162 -1.02 25.63 -17.78
N MET A 163 -0.37 26.35 -16.87
CA MET A 163 1.08 26.52 -16.88
C MET A 163 1.76 25.16 -16.75
N LYS A 164 2.75 24.84 -17.62
CA LYS A 164 3.48 23.56 -17.63
C LYS A 164 3.99 23.11 -16.25
N CYS A 165 4.36 24.07 -15.40
CA CYS A 165 4.74 23.82 -14.01
C CYS A 165 3.62 23.19 -13.16
N VAL A 166 2.38 23.66 -13.32
CA VAL A 166 1.21 23.17 -12.58
C VAL A 166 0.83 21.77 -13.08
N GLU A 167 0.93 21.53 -14.39
CA GLU A 167 0.71 20.21 -14.99
C GLU A 167 1.76 19.19 -14.50
N ALA A 168 3.05 19.56 -14.49
CA ALA A 168 4.10 18.70 -13.96
C ALA A 168 3.84 18.35 -12.48
N LYS A 169 3.47 19.34 -11.65
CA LYS A 169 3.10 19.09 -10.24
C LYS A 169 1.93 18.12 -10.14
N ALA A 170 0.88 18.31 -10.93
CA ALA A 170 -0.27 17.43 -10.95
C ALA A 170 0.14 15.98 -11.25
N VAL A 171 0.99 15.74 -12.25
CA VAL A 171 1.47 14.40 -12.60
C VAL A 171 2.25 13.74 -11.45
N PHE A 172 3.19 14.47 -10.84
CA PHE A 172 4.02 13.92 -9.76
C PHE A 172 3.24 13.62 -8.48
N TYR A 173 2.21 14.40 -8.16
CA TYR A 173 1.31 14.07 -7.05
C TYR A 173 0.24 13.05 -7.44
N GLY A 174 -0.19 13.01 -8.69
CA GLY A 174 -1.26 12.13 -9.17
C GLY A 174 -0.86 10.67 -9.26
N ILE A 175 0.26 10.37 -9.92
CA ILE A 175 0.67 8.99 -10.22
C ILE A 175 0.88 8.17 -8.93
N PRO A 176 1.66 8.61 -7.92
CA PRO A 176 1.88 7.82 -6.71
C PRO A 176 0.59 7.57 -5.93
N ASN A 177 -0.29 8.58 -5.87
CA ASN A 177 -1.58 8.48 -5.18
C ASN A 177 -2.53 7.51 -5.89
N LEU A 178 -2.59 7.53 -7.22
CA LEU A 178 -3.35 6.55 -8.01
C LEU A 178 -2.83 5.12 -7.77
N VAL A 179 -1.52 4.93 -7.83
CA VAL A 179 -0.89 3.62 -7.60
C VAL A 179 -1.20 3.12 -6.19
N SER A 180 -1.07 3.98 -5.18
CA SER A 180 -1.39 3.64 -3.79
C SER A 180 -2.85 3.19 -3.65
N LEU A 181 -3.80 3.94 -4.21
CA LEU A 181 -5.23 3.60 -4.17
C LEU A 181 -5.53 2.25 -4.82
N ILE A 182 -4.97 2.00 -6.01
CA ILE A 182 -5.15 0.71 -6.71
C ILE A 182 -4.67 -0.45 -5.84
N VAL A 183 -3.49 -0.30 -5.21
CA VAL A 183 -2.90 -1.34 -4.37
C VAL A 183 -3.74 -1.57 -3.11
N ILE A 184 -4.20 -0.51 -2.44
CA ILE A 184 -5.06 -0.61 -1.25
C ILE A 184 -6.36 -1.32 -1.59
N LEU A 185 -7.05 -0.90 -2.65
CA LEU A 185 -8.31 -1.50 -3.10
C LEU A 185 -8.15 -2.97 -3.49
N TRP A 186 -7.03 -3.31 -4.16
CA TRP A 186 -6.71 -4.69 -4.50
C TRP A 186 -6.61 -5.56 -3.25
N ILE A 187 -5.86 -5.09 -2.24
CA ILE A 187 -5.59 -5.86 -1.03
C ILE A 187 -6.84 -5.95 -0.14
N ALA A 188 -7.63 -4.88 -0.08
CA ALA A 188 -8.92 -4.88 0.59
C ALA A 188 -9.87 -5.95 0.02
N GLY A 189 -9.77 -6.27 -1.27
CA GLY A 189 -10.55 -7.35 -1.89
C GLY A 189 -9.94 -8.75 -1.74
N ASP A 190 -8.62 -8.87 -1.82
CA ASP A 190 -7.91 -10.17 -1.77
C ASP A 190 -8.00 -10.84 -0.39
N LEU A 191 -7.78 -10.06 0.66
CA LEU A 191 -7.75 -10.55 2.04
C LEU A 191 -9.04 -11.26 2.52
N PRO A 192 -10.25 -10.68 2.37
CA PRO A 192 -11.49 -11.37 2.75
C PRO A 192 -11.76 -12.60 1.88
N THR A 193 -11.28 -12.60 0.63
CA THR A 193 -11.41 -13.75 -0.28
C THR A 193 -10.65 -14.96 0.25
N GLU A 194 -9.40 -14.79 0.68
CA GLU A 194 -8.60 -15.88 1.26
C GLU A 194 -9.15 -16.35 2.61
N GLN A 195 -9.67 -15.45 3.45
CA GLN A 195 -10.36 -15.83 4.69
C GLN A 195 -11.60 -16.69 4.42
N ASN A 196 -12.41 -16.33 3.43
CA ASN A 196 -13.61 -17.08 3.05
C ASN A 196 -13.27 -18.44 2.43
N LYS A 197 -12.19 -18.51 1.65
CA LYS A 197 -11.67 -19.76 1.08
C LYS A 197 -11.21 -20.73 2.17
N LEU A 198 -10.54 -20.24 3.22
CA LEU A 198 -10.18 -21.04 4.39
C LEU A 198 -11.43 -21.60 5.08
N LYS A 199 -12.40 -20.73 5.39
CA LYS A 199 -13.66 -21.13 6.04
C LYS A 199 -14.39 -22.20 5.24
N GLY A 200 -14.51 -22.00 3.92
CA GLY A 200 -15.17 -22.95 3.02
C GLY A 200 -14.46 -24.30 2.94
N THR A 201 -13.13 -24.29 2.82
CA THR A 201 -12.32 -25.52 2.76
C THR A 201 -12.38 -26.28 4.09
N PHE A 202 -12.28 -25.57 5.21
CA PHE A 202 -12.42 -26.15 6.56
C PHE A 202 -13.78 -26.80 6.75
N TYR A 203 -14.87 -26.08 6.44
CA TYR A 203 -16.23 -26.60 6.61
C TYR A 203 -16.48 -27.85 5.77
N LYS A 204 -16.07 -27.83 4.49
CA LYS A 204 -16.17 -28.99 3.60
C LYS A 204 -15.45 -30.20 4.18
N ARG A 205 -14.22 -30.01 4.67
CA ARG A 205 -13.40 -31.14 5.19
C ARG A 205 -13.92 -31.67 6.51
N ALA A 206 -14.33 -30.79 7.44
CA ALA A 206 -14.97 -31.18 8.68
C ALA A 206 -16.25 -31.99 8.41
N HIS A 207 -17.09 -31.52 7.49
CA HIS A 207 -18.35 -32.18 7.15
C HIS A 207 -18.16 -33.55 6.47
N SER A 208 -17.19 -33.69 5.57
CA SER A 208 -16.85 -34.99 4.96
C SER A 208 -16.47 -36.05 5.99
N LYS A 209 -15.82 -35.67 7.10
CA LYS A 209 -15.50 -36.61 8.20
C LYS A 209 -16.77 -37.11 8.90
N TYR A 210 -17.72 -36.22 9.20
CA TYR A 210 -18.99 -36.62 9.81
C TYR A 210 -19.78 -37.60 8.93
N LEU A 211 -19.74 -37.44 7.60
CA LEU A 211 -20.38 -38.35 6.65
C LEU A 211 -19.71 -39.74 6.56
N ILE A 212 -18.41 -39.85 6.86
CA ILE A 212 -17.68 -41.13 6.86
C ILE A 212 -17.84 -41.87 8.19
N VAL A 213 -17.96 -41.14 9.32
CA VAL A 213 -18.10 -41.73 10.67
C VAL A 213 -19.53 -42.23 10.95
N PHE A 214 -20.54 -41.71 10.25
CA PHE A 214 -21.93 -42.19 10.33
C PHE A 214 -22.40 -42.70 8.96
N PRO A 215 -22.01 -43.92 8.54
CA PRO A 215 -22.63 -44.56 7.39
C PRO A 215 -24.05 -44.96 7.78
N SER A 216 -25.04 -44.44 7.04
CA SER A 216 -26.44 -44.88 7.08
C SER A 216 -26.60 -46.34 6.69
#